data_AF-A0A6J5FR14-F1
#
_entry.id   AF-A0A6J5FR14-F1
#
_cell.length_a   1.000
_cell.length_b   1.000
_cell.length_c   1.000
_cell.angle_alpha   90.00
_cell.angle_beta   90.00
_cell.angle_gamma   90.00
#
_symmetry.space_group_name_H-M   'P 1'
#
loop_
_entity.id
_entity.type
_entity.pdbx_description
1 polymer ?
#
loop_
_entity_poly.entity_id
_entity_poly.type
_entity_poly.pdbx_seq_one_letter_code
_entity_poly.pdbx_strand_id
1 'polypeptide(L)'
;MIDADADTGRIRLSIDGRRIDVEAGTTVAAALVIAGVKGSRLSVGGERRSALCGMGVCQECRVTIDGRAHALACQTLCRAGQIIHTHDAALAR
;
A
#
# COMPACT_ATOMS: atom_id res chain seq x y z
N MET A 1 22.21 8.28 -20.17
CA MET A 1 22.25 6.93 -19.57
C MET A 1 21.89 7.17 -18.12
N ILE A 2 20.68 6.77 -17.72
CA ILE A 2 19.89 7.35 -16.62
C ILE A 2 20.65 7.39 -15.28
N ASP A 3 20.74 8.59 -14.72
CA ASP A 3 21.32 8.88 -13.41
C ASP A 3 20.54 8.17 -12.29
N ALA A 4 21.26 7.30 -11.60
CA ALA A 4 20.83 6.60 -10.40
C ALA A 4 21.03 7.51 -9.18
N ASP A 5 20.21 8.55 -9.06
CA ASP A 5 20.02 9.24 -7.79
C ASP A 5 18.69 8.79 -7.20
N ALA A 6 18.71 7.56 -6.68
CA ALA A 6 17.66 7.08 -5.79
C ALA A 6 17.66 8.03 -4.59
N ASP A 7 16.59 8.82 -4.49
CA ASP A 7 16.25 9.64 -3.33
C ASP A 7 16.55 8.83 -2.05
N THR A 8 17.68 9.12 -1.41
CA THR A 8 18.15 8.48 -0.17
C THR A 8 17.39 9.06 1.03
N GLY A 9 16.07 9.19 0.84
CA GLY A 9 15.16 9.84 1.76
C GLY A 9 14.21 8.81 2.34
N ARG A 10 14.19 8.70 3.67
CA ARG A 10 13.07 8.04 4.34
C ARG A 10 11.85 8.94 4.28
N ILE A 11 10.76 8.39 3.77
CA ILE A 11 9.46 9.04 3.73
C ILE A 11 8.52 8.42 4.75
N ARG A 12 7.72 9.26 5.40
CA ARG A 12 6.74 8.87 6.40
C ARG A 12 5.34 8.84 5.80
N LEU A 13 4.60 7.77 6.03
CA LEU A 13 3.19 7.62 5.65
C LEU A 13 2.37 6.99 6.79
N SER A 14 1.05 6.92 6.62
CA SER A 14 0.16 6.21 7.54
C SER A 14 -0.52 5.03 6.87
N ILE A 15 -0.49 3.88 7.53
CA ILE A 15 -1.22 2.67 7.12
C ILE A 15 -2.14 2.29 8.27
N ASP A 16 -3.46 2.29 8.03
CA ASP A 16 -4.49 1.97 9.02
C ASP A 16 -4.29 2.74 10.35
N GLY A 17 -3.95 4.04 10.24
CA GLY A 17 -3.70 4.94 11.37
C GLY A 17 -2.31 4.80 12.03
N ARG A 18 -1.50 3.82 11.64
CA ARG A 18 -0.12 3.62 12.14
C ARG A 18 0.87 4.39 11.27
N ARG A 19 1.77 5.15 11.88
CA ARG A 19 2.86 5.84 11.16
C ARG A 19 3.98 4.86 10.84
N ILE A 20 4.42 4.85 9.58
CA ILE A 20 5.48 3.96 9.08
C ILE A 20 6.46 4.81 8.26
N ASP A 21 7.75 4.56 8.46
CA ASP A 21 8.83 5.17 7.69
C ASP A 21 9.39 4.13 6.70
N VAL A 22 9.43 4.46 5.42
CA VAL A 22 9.98 3.61 4.36
C VAL A 22 10.99 4.38 3.52
N GLU A 23 11.87 3.70 2.81
CA GLU A 23 12.74 4.34 1.82
C GLU A 23 11.91 4.89 0.66
N ALA A 24 12.30 6.03 0.10
CA ALA A 24 11.71 6.52 -1.12
C ALA A 24 11.84 5.50 -2.26
N GLY A 25 10.86 5.48 -3.16
CA GLY A 25 10.74 4.43 -4.18
C GLY A 25 10.12 3.11 -3.66
N THR A 26 9.82 2.99 -2.36
CA THR A 26 9.06 1.84 -1.84
C THR A 26 7.63 1.84 -2.39
N THR A 27 7.16 0.71 -2.92
CA THR A 27 5.75 0.55 -3.32
C THR A 27 4.85 0.43 -2.11
N VAL A 28 3.58 0.81 -2.24
CA VAL A 28 2.59 0.65 -1.17
C VAL A 28 2.47 -0.82 -0.75
N ALA A 29 2.52 -1.76 -1.69
CA ALA A 29 2.50 -3.19 -1.36
C ALA A 29 3.68 -3.60 -0.46
N ALA A 30 4.89 -3.12 -0.75
CA ALA A 30 6.06 -3.36 0.10
C ALA A 30 5.92 -2.67 1.47
N ALA A 31 5.38 -1.44 1.51
CA ALA A 31 5.11 -0.74 2.76
C ALA A 31 4.11 -1.49 3.66
N LEU A 32 3.08 -2.12 3.10
CA LEU A 32 2.16 -2.99 3.85
C LEU A 32 2.89 -4.17 4.50
N VAL A 33 3.83 -4.81 3.78
CA VAL A 33 4.64 -5.91 4.32
C VAL A 33 5.54 -5.41 5.46
N ILE A 34 6.23 -4.28 5.27
CA ILE A 34 7.08 -3.64 6.30
C ILE A 34 6.26 -3.29 7.54
N ALA A 35 5.03 -2.81 7.36
CA ALA A 35 4.11 -2.49 8.45
C ALA A 35 3.54 -3.72 9.18
N GLY A 36 3.83 -4.93 8.69
CA GLY A 36 3.31 -6.19 9.22
C GLY A 36 1.83 -6.43 8.92
N VAL A 37 1.29 -5.77 7.89
CA VAL A 37 -0.12 -5.89 7.50
C VAL A 37 -0.32 -7.15 6.67
N LYS A 38 -1.24 -8.02 7.11
CA LYS A 38 -1.45 -9.37 6.53
C LYS A 38 -2.24 -9.39 5.22
N GLY A 39 -2.70 -8.25 4.70
CA GLY A 39 -3.45 -8.16 3.45
C GLY A 39 -4.00 -6.75 3.18
N SER A 40 -4.35 -6.48 1.93
CA SER A 40 -4.79 -5.18 1.41
C SER A 40 -6.30 -5.03 1.20
N ARG A 41 -7.02 -6.13 0.96
CA ARG A 41 -8.50 -6.16 0.92
C ARG A 41 -9.03 -7.48 1.45
N LEU A 42 -10.35 -7.56 1.58
CA LEU A 42 -11.06 -8.83 1.79
C LEU A 42 -11.69 -9.34 0.49
N SER A 43 -11.75 -10.67 0.34
CA SER A 43 -12.59 -11.32 -0.66
C SER A 43 -14.06 -11.26 -0.23
N VAL A 44 -14.98 -11.65 -1.12
CA VAL A 44 -16.41 -11.78 -0.77
C VAL A 44 -16.65 -12.79 0.36
N GLY A 45 -15.73 -13.75 0.55
CA GLY A 45 -15.76 -14.73 1.65
C GLY A 45 -14.99 -14.30 2.89
N GLY A 46 -14.50 -13.05 2.96
CA GLY A 46 -13.79 -12.53 4.13
C GLY A 46 -12.30 -12.90 4.20
N GLU A 47 -11.76 -13.57 3.18
CA GLU A 47 -10.33 -13.90 3.15
C GLU A 47 -9.49 -12.66 2.85
N ARG A 48 -8.37 -12.50 3.56
CA ARG A 48 -7.40 -11.45 3.26
C ARG A 48 -6.71 -11.73 1.93
N ARG A 49 -6.65 -10.70 1.08
CA ARG A 49 -5.98 -10.74 -0.21
C ARG A 49 -4.81 -9.76 -0.20
N SER A 50 -3.74 -10.10 -0.90
CA SER A 50 -2.49 -9.32 -0.97
C SER A 50 -1.98 -9.25 -2.41
N ALA A 51 -0.86 -8.57 -2.63
CA ALA A 51 -0.21 -8.58 -3.94
C ALA A 51 0.26 -9.98 -4.31
N LEU A 52 -0.32 -10.52 -5.39
CA LEU A 52 0.07 -11.81 -5.97
C LEU A 52 0.98 -11.64 -7.18
N CYS A 53 0.52 -10.92 -8.21
CA CYS A 53 1.25 -10.82 -9.48
C CYS A 53 2.31 -9.71 -9.53
N GLY A 54 2.28 -8.72 -8.62
CA GLY A 54 3.13 -7.52 -8.68
C GLY A 54 2.86 -6.57 -9.86
N MET A 55 2.21 -7.05 -10.92
CA MET A 55 1.98 -6.32 -12.18
C MET A 55 0.61 -5.62 -12.25
N GLY A 56 -0.20 -5.67 -11.19
CA GLY A 56 -1.54 -5.07 -11.17
C GLY A 56 -2.68 -5.88 -11.82
N VAL A 57 -2.37 -6.91 -12.61
CA VAL A 57 -3.36 -7.71 -13.35
C VAL A 57 -4.35 -8.45 -12.44
N CYS A 58 -3.87 -9.07 -11.35
CA CYS A 58 -4.75 -9.82 -10.43
C CYS A 58 -5.71 -8.91 -9.64
N GLN A 59 -5.38 -7.63 -9.50
CA GLN A 59 -6.08 -6.65 -8.66
C GLN A 59 -6.33 -7.08 -7.20
N GLU A 60 -5.58 -8.08 -6.71
CA GLU A 60 -5.79 -8.57 -5.34
C GLU A 60 -5.25 -7.59 -4.28
N CYS A 61 -4.31 -6.72 -4.70
CA CYS A 61 -3.61 -5.74 -3.87
C CYS A 61 -4.34 -4.39 -3.66
N ARG A 62 -5.62 -4.29 -4.02
CA ARG A 62 -6.36 -3.01 -3.97
C ARG A 62 -6.43 -2.48 -2.54
N VAL A 63 -6.21 -1.17 -2.38
CA VAL A 63 -6.32 -0.40 -1.13
C VAL A 63 -7.03 0.93 -1.39
N THR A 64 -7.32 1.68 -0.33
CA THR A 64 -7.70 3.10 -0.44
C THR A 64 -6.48 3.97 -0.09
N ILE A 65 -6.16 4.93 -0.94
CA ILE A 65 -5.05 5.88 -0.73
C ILE A 65 -5.60 7.29 -0.84
N ASP A 66 -5.42 8.10 0.21
CA ASP A 66 -5.88 9.49 0.28
C ASP A 66 -7.36 9.65 -0.12
N GLY A 67 -8.21 8.71 0.31
CA GLY A 67 -9.64 8.67 0.00
C GLY A 67 -9.99 8.06 -1.38
N ARG A 68 -9.01 7.78 -2.25
CA ARG A 68 -9.24 7.11 -3.54
C ARG A 68 -9.25 5.59 -3.36
N ALA A 69 -10.42 4.99 -3.49
CA ALA A 69 -10.61 3.55 -3.45
C ALA A 69 -9.96 2.82 -4.65
N HIS A 70 -9.72 1.52 -4.45
CA HIS A 70 -9.26 0.58 -5.48
C HIS A 70 -7.90 0.91 -6.13
N ALA A 71 -7.05 1.68 -5.45
CA ALA A 71 -5.69 1.92 -5.88
C ALA A 71 -4.87 0.62 -5.82
N LEU A 72 -4.04 0.37 -6.83
CA LEU A 72 -3.19 -0.83 -6.89
C LEU A 72 -1.94 -0.62 -6.04
N ALA A 73 -1.90 -1.23 -4.85
CA ALA A 73 -0.75 -1.11 -3.95
C ALA A 73 0.57 -1.54 -4.62
N CYS A 74 0.53 -2.56 -5.49
CA CYS A 74 1.74 -3.06 -6.17
C CYS A 74 2.31 -2.12 -7.23
N GLN A 75 1.51 -1.19 -7.76
CA GLN A 75 1.96 -0.22 -8.78
C GLN A 75 2.07 1.21 -8.24
N THR A 76 1.71 1.45 -6.98
CA THR A 76 1.73 2.80 -6.39
C THR A 76 3.00 2.96 -5.55
N LEU A 77 3.78 4.00 -5.84
CA LEU A 77 4.90 4.40 -4.98
C LEU A 77 4.39 5.16 -3.76
N CYS A 78 5.02 4.91 -2.62
CA CYS A 78 4.78 5.67 -1.40
C CYS A 78 5.19 7.13 -1.59
N ARG A 79 4.44 8.04 -0.97
CA ARG A 79 4.73 9.47 -0.91
C ARG A 79 4.66 9.94 0.53
N ALA A 80 5.48 10.94 0.88
CA ALA A 80 5.43 11.52 2.21
C ALA A 80 4.02 12.05 2.53
N GLY A 81 3.51 11.73 3.72
CA GLY A 81 2.19 12.14 4.20
C GLY A 81 1.02 11.31 3.69
N GLN A 82 1.22 10.31 2.82
CA GLN A 82 0.13 9.45 2.33
C GLN A 82 -0.63 8.76 3.45
N ILE A 83 -1.94 8.59 3.26
CA ILE A 83 -2.83 7.84 4.15
C ILE A 83 -3.40 6.64 3.40
N ILE A 84 -3.17 5.46 3.94
CA ILE A 84 -3.50 4.18 3.29
C ILE A 84 -4.39 3.36 4.20
N HIS A 85 -5.47 2.81 3.64
CA HIS A 85 -6.39 1.91 4.32
C HIS A 85 -6.49 0.56 3.59
N THR A 86 -6.34 -0.54 4.33
CA THR A 86 -6.40 -1.93 3.81
C THR A 86 -7.76 -2.61 3.97
N HIS A 87 -8.73 -1.87 4.48
CA HIS A 87 -10.09 -2.29 4.63
C HIS A 87 -10.98 -1.08 4.33
N ASP A 88 -12.18 -1.36 3.86
CA ASP A 88 -13.20 -0.31 3.84
C ASP A 88 -13.50 0.04 5.30
N ALA A 89 -13.30 1.29 5.70
CA ALA A 89 -13.60 1.74 7.05
C ALA A 89 -15.07 1.48 7.44
N ALA A 90 -15.94 1.26 6.44
CA ALA A 90 -17.33 0.85 6.63
C ALA A 90 -17.51 -0.57 7.22
N LEU A 91 -16.53 -1.48 7.11
CA LEU A 91 -16.60 -2.87 7.60
C LEU A 91 -16.11 -3.05 9.05
N ALA A 92 -15.70 -1.96 9.72
CA ALA A 92 -15.30 -1.98 11.13
C ALA A 92 -16.48 -1.75 12.11
N ARG A 93 -17.72 -1.89 11.63
CA ARG A 93 -18.96 -1.71 12.39
C ARG A 93 -19.77 -3.00 12.43
#